data_AF-A0A1Y2UVS5-F1
#
_entry.id   AF-A0A1Y2UVS5-F1
#
_cell.length_a   1.000
_cell.length_b   1.000
_cell.length_c   1.000
_cell.angle_alpha   90.00
_cell.angle_beta   90.00
_cell.angle_gamma   90.00
#
_symmetry.space_group_name_H-M   'P 1'
#
loop_
_entity.id
_entity.type
_entity.pdbx_description
1 polymer ?
#
loop_
_entity_poly.entity_id
_entity_poly.type
_entity_poly.pdbx_seq_one_letter_code
_entity_poly.pdbx_strand_id
1 'polypeptide(L)'
;LLDLPSELIDAILSWLTPLELAAVSLVCRVLHNHANSETQWKRHVLSNLPGNHISSPYPCKSWRELYISHDPYWFLTKHKLWFCDRELTGQMIIVRYDERRGCIEGYQLVATRSKEGSEPWLADKDVHIHHFEPTVKLHLDKPILQLNVDSLENIIRGKSSSLAFRHFFSEQPMRISNGTDPRFTNFLLAKPLSKQALAGRMANEFPHGYVWPPPAVPARHRVTGQPAGVHPLATSINYTRSTAAMWQPRNRSEASDQIFRIRQWMEMGPPTLGVHFAEEVVTYSTLDPVLYTPTAEKPWRGIWVGDYSGHGCEFLLINQPDDAEDDEEPLTKLEDETEEEFQERFLHKRVYRGRLEAIKLTGDANVPRGEYTFVADDLGEDGFMGTAREPPFEGARVVKSKGHIAHMGFYNDRYIESQLLLLSYNRLAQYWVGFGHISFFERVNIDQFLVPK
;
A
#
# COMPACT_ATOMS: atom_id res chain seq x y z
N LEU A 1 -26.00 6.10 34.00
CA LEU A 1 -25.14 5.09 33.34
C LEU A 1 -25.05 3.82 34.16
N LEU A 2 -24.69 3.91 35.45
CA LEU A 2 -24.54 2.73 36.32
C LEU A 2 -25.86 2.00 36.65
N ASP A 3 -27.01 2.64 36.42
CA ASP A 3 -28.33 2.03 36.60
C ASP A 3 -28.80 1.22 35.38
N LEU A 4 -28.01 1.18 34.30
CA LEU A 4 -28.33 0.39 33.11
C LEU A 4 -27.94 -1.08 33.32
N PRO A 5 -28.64 -2.03 32.66
CA PRO A 5 -28.18 -3.41 32.54
C PRO A 5 -26.76 -3.51 31.95
N SER A 6 -26.01 -4.51 32.40
CA SER A 6 -24.62 -4.78 31.99
C SER A 6 -24.46 -4.83 30.47
N GLU A 7 -25.41 -5.42 29.76
CA GLU A 7 -25.41 -5.58 28.31
C GLU A 7 -25.51 -4.23 27.59
N LEU A 8 -26.30 -3.29 28.14
CA LEU A 8 -26.41 -1.94 27.58
C LEU A 8 -25.14 -1.14 27.86
N ILE A 9 -24.53 -1.33 29.03
CA ILE A 9 -23.23 -0.71 29.33
C ILE A 9 -22.18 -1.21 28.34
N ASP A 10 -22.07 -2.54 28.14
CA ASP A 10 -21.12 -3.13 27.19
C ASP A 10 -21.39 -2.68 25.75
N ALA A 11 -22.66 -2.57 25.34
CA ALA A 11 -23.02 -2.05 24.04
C ALA A 11 -22.57 -0.59 23.85
N ILE A 12 -22.77 0.27 24.87
CA ILE A 12 -22.32 1.67 24.85
C ILE A 12 -20.78 1.73 24.77
N LEU A 13 -20.07 0.97 25.60
CA LEU A 13 -18.61 0.96 25.61
C LEU A 13 -18.00 0.42 24.31
N SER A 14 -18.74 -0.40 23.56
CA SER A 14 -18.26 -0.96 22.27
C SER A 14 -18.06 0.08 21.16
N TRP A 15 -18.55 1.31 21.35
CA TRP A 15 -18.34 2.44 20.45
C TRP A 15 -17.10 3.27 20.80
N LEU A 16 -16.50 3.04 21.96
CA LEU A 16 -15.35 3.81 22.43
C LEU A 16 -14.05 3.30 21.81
N THR A 17 -13.11 4.22 21.61
CA THR A 17 -11.74 3.88 21.25
C THR A 17 -10.98 3.27 22.44
N PRO A 18 -9.87 2.55 22.20
CA PRO A 18 -9.06 1.99 23.28
C PRO A 18 -8.54 3.01 24.31
N LEU A 19 -8.28 4.26 23.89
CA LEU A 19 -7.87 5.33 24.79
C LEU A 19 -9.04 5.83 25.65
N GLU A 20 -10.24 5.93 25.08
CA GLU A 20 -11.45 6.27 25.82
C GLU A 20 -11.86 5.16 26.79
N LEU A 21 -11.72 3.88 26.39
CA LEU A 21 -11.89 2.74 27.30
C LEU A 21 -10.91 2.82 28.48
N ALA A 22 -9.65 3.15 28.21
CA ALA A 22 -8.66 3.35 29.27
C ALA A 22 -9.09 4.49 30.21
N ALA A 23 -9.60 5.62 29.69
CA ALA A 23 -10.11 6.72 30.52
C ALA A 23 -11.33 6.32 31.36
N VAL A 24 -12.30 5.64 30.75
CA VAL A 24 -13.51 5.12 31.44
C VAL A 24 -13.12 4.13 32.55
N SER A 25 -12.09 3.32 32.34
CA SER A 25 -11.62 2.35 33.32
C SER A 25 -11.08 2.98 34.62
N LEU A 26 -10.79 4.28 34.62
CA LEU A 26 -10.29 5.03 35.77
C LEU A 26 -11.41 5.70 36.59
N VAL A 27 -12.66 5.66 36.13
CA VAL A 27 -13.78 6.40 36.76
C VAL A 27 -14.31 5.70 38.01
N CYS A 28 -14.66 4.42 37.92
CA CYS A 28 -15.16 3.63 39.05
C CYS A 28 -14.95 2.12 38.84
N ARG A 29 -15.14 1.31 39.89
CA ARG A 29 -14.91 -0.15 39.84
C ARG A 29 -15.81 -0.89 38.84
N VAL A 30 -17.07 -0.47 38.71
CA VAL A 30 -18.02 -1.09 37.75
C VAL A 30 -17.55 -0.85 36.33
N LEU A 31 -17.28 0.41 35.97
CA LEU A 31 -16.79 0.78 34.64
C LEU A 31 -15.40 0.22 34.36
N HIS A 32 -14.55 0.07 35.38
CA HIS A 32 -13.26 -0.61 35.26
C HIS A 32 -13.41 -2.05 34.77
N ASN A 33 -14.35 -2.81 35.34
CA ASN A 33 -14.59 -4.21 34.94
C ASN A 33 -15.14 -4.30 33.51
N HIS A 34 -16.11 -3.45 33.16
CA HIS A 34 -16.69 -3.44 31.81
C HIS A 34 -15.67 -2.97 30.74
N ALA A 35 -14.91 -1.91 31.02
CA ALA A 35 -13.90 -1.39 30.08
C ALA A 35 -12.72 -2.35 29.87
N ASN A 36 -12.43 -3.22 30.85
CA ASN A 36 -11.40 -4.24 30.75
C ASN A 36 -11.94 -5.63 30.32
N SER A 37 -13.19 -5.71 29.86
CA SER A 37 -13.79 -6.94 29.34
C SER A 37 -13.08 -7.43 28.08
N GLU A 38 -12.76 -8.73 28.02
CA GLU A 38 -12.06 -9.36 26.89
C GLU A 38 -12.78 -9.16 25.55
N THR A 39 -14.12 -9.09 25.56
CA THR A 39 -14.93 -8.90 24.34
C THR A 39 -14.62 -7.58 23.65
N GLN A 40 -14.42 -6.50 24.42
CA GLN A 40 -14.12 -5.17 23.88
C GLN A 40 -12.74 -5.15 23.22
N TRP A 41 -11.73 -5.67 23.93
CA TRP A 41 -10.36 -5.71 23.43
C TRP A 41 -10.19 -6.67 22.24
N LYS A 42 -10.90 -7.81 22.24
CA LYS A 42 -10.96 -8.72 21.09
C LYS A 42 -11.48 -8.01 19.84
N ARG A 43 -12.56 -7.24 19.95
CA ARG A 43 -13.11 -6.46 18.83
C ARG A 43 -12.07 -5.48 18.28
N HIS A 44 -11.38 -4.75 19.16
CA HIS A 44 -10.35 -3.80 18.72
C HIS A 44 -9.18 -4.48 18.03
N VAL A 45 -8.68 -5.60 18.55
CA VAL A 45 -7.61 -6.36 17.88
C VAL A 45 -8.08 -6.84 16.50
N LEU A 46 -9.24 -7.51 16.42
CA LEU A 46 -9.74 -8.05 15.16
C LEU A 46 -10.06 -6.97 14.12
N SER A 47 -10.47 -5.77 14.55
CA SER A 47 -10.70 -4.63 13.63
C SER A 47 -9.42 -4.13 12.93
N ASN A 48 -8.24 -4.47 13.48
CA ASN A 48 -6.94 -4.15 12.89
C ASN A 48 -6.33 -5.30 12.08
N LEU A 49 -7.08 -6.39 11.88
CA LEU A 49 -6.62 -7.59 11.17
C LEU A 49 -7.59 -8.00 10.04
N PRO A 50 -7.89 -7.11 9.06
CA PRO A 50 -8.75 -7.47 7.94
C PRO A 50 -8.11 -8.63 7.15
N GLY A 51 -8.86 -9.72 6.95
CA GLY A 51 -8.37 -10.90 6.22
C GLY A 51 -7.47 -11.85 7.02
N ASN A 52 -7.21 -11.59 8.30
CA ASN A 52 -6.45 -12.49 9.19
C ASN A 52 -7.14 -12.62 10.55
N HIS A 53 -8.19 -13.45 10.61
CA HIS A 53 -8.95 -13.66 11.82
C HIS A 53 -8.25 -14.64 12.77
N ILE A 54 -7.57 -14.09 13.78
CA ILE A 54 -6.96 -14.87 14.85
C ILE A 54 -8.00 -15.35 15.87
N SER A 55 -7.75 -16.51 16.45
CA SER A 55 -8.69 -17.19 17.36
C SER A 55 -8.40 -16.93 18.83
N SER A 56 -7.14 -16.60 19.14
CA SER A 56 -6.59 -16.53 20.48
C SER A 56 -5.73 -15.27 20.66
N PRO A 57 -5.63 -14.72 21.89
CA PRO A 57 -4.70 -13.66 22.21
C PRO A 57 -3.25 -14.16 22.37
N TYR A 58 -3.00 -15.46 22.17
CA TYR A 58 -1.66 -16.04 22.27
C TYR A 58 -0.63 -15.25 21.45
N PRO A 59 0.60 -15.05 21.98
CA PRO A 59 1.16 -15.57 23.23
C PRO A 59 0.82 -14.74 24.48
N CYS A 60 0.05 -13.66 24.35
CA CYS A 60 -0.42 -12.88 25.50
C CYS A 60 -1.52 -13.63 26.28
N LYS A 61 -1.71 -13.27 27.55
CA LYS A 61 -2.71 -13.91 28.42
C LYS A 61 -4.12 -13.41 28.17
N SER A 62 -4.26 -12.23 27.55
CA SER A 62 -5.53 -11.54 27.31
C SER A 62 -5.49 -10.72 26.03
N TRP A 63 -6.66 -10.47 25.44
CA TRP A 63 -6.79 -9.60 24.26
C TRP A 63 -6.35 -8.17 24.56
N ARG A 64 -6.56 -7.71 25.79
CA ARG A 64 -6.11 -6.39 26.25
C ARG A 64 -4.59 -6.28 26.26
N GLU A 65 -3.91 -7.29 26.81
CA GLU A 65 -2.45 -7.34 26.82
C GLU A 65 -1.88 -7.39 25.39
N LEU A 66 -2.49 -8.20 24.51
CA LEU A 66 -2.12 -8.24 23.12
C LEU A 66 -2.26 -6.87 22.44
N TYR A 67 -3.41 -6.21 22.63
CA TYR A 67 -3.63 -4.88 22.07
C TYR A 67 -2.56 -3.89 22.52
N ILE A 68 -2.29 -3.82 23.83
CA ILE A 68 -1.33 -2.88 24.43
C ILE A 68 0.11 -3.16 23.94
N SER A 69 0.45 -4.43 23.70
CA SER A 69 1.80 -4.84 23.31
C SER A 69 2.20 -4.35 21.91
N HIS A 70 1.22 -4.11 21.04
CA HIS A 70 1.45 -3.58 19.68
C HIS A 70 0.93 -2.16 19.49
N ASP A 71 0.36 -1.52 20.52
CA ASP A 71 -0.04 -0.12 20.44
C ASP A 71 1.20 0.79 20.39
N PRO A 72 1.30 1.75 19.44
CA PRO A 72 0.29 2.24 18.50
C PRO A 72 0.33 1.64 17.08
N TYR A 73 1.07 0.55 16.84
CA TYR A 73 1.44 0.02 15.51
C TYR A 73 0.38 -0.83 14.80
N TRP A 74 -0.81 -1.03 15.38
CA TRP A 74 -1.90 -1.80 14.76
C TRP A 74 -2.36 -1.29 13.39
N PHE A 75 -2.10 -0.03 13.07
CA PHE A 75 -2.38 0.51 11.74
C PHE A 75 -1.63 -0.24 10.62
N LEU A 76 -0.47 -0.83 10.93
CA LEU A 76 0.35 -1.57 9.96
C LEU A 76 -0.39 -2.75 9.34
N THR A 77 -0.99 -3.59 10.19
CA THR A 77 -1.77 -4.77 9.76
C THR A 77 -3.15 -4.38 9.26
N LYS A 78 -3.72 -3.29 9.78
CA LYS A 78 -5.01 -2.75 9.32
C LYS A 78 -4.96 -2.35 7.85
N HIS A 79 -3.87 -1.69 7.45
CA HIS A 79 -3.67 -1.24 6.08
C HIS A 79 -3.05 -2.28 5.15
N LYS A 80 -2.42 -3.33 5.70
CA LYS A 80 -1.83 -4.52 5.06
C LYS A 80 -0.78 -4.28 3.97
N LEU A 81 -1.04 -3.41 3.01
CA LEU A 81 -0.22 -3.08 1.86
C LEU A 81 0.57 -1.79 2.11
N TRP A 82 1.87 -1.83 1.85
CA TRP A 82 2.74 -0.65 1.99
C TRP A 82 3.74 -0.60 0.85
N PHE A 83 3.99 0.60 0.32
CA PHE A 83 4.98 0.86 -0.73
C PHE A 83 5.90 2.00 -0.31
N CYS A 84 7.12 2.07 -0.83
CA CYS A 84 8.13 2.98 -0.28
C CYS A 84 8.87 3.87 -1.27
N ASP A 85 9.49 4.92 -0.72
CA ASP A 85 10.26 5.93 -1.43
C ASP A 85 11.71 5.52 -1.75
N ARG A 86 12.04 4.22 -1.78
CA ARG A 86 13.40 3.76 -2.11
C ARG A 86 13.74 4.06 -3.58
N GLU A 87 14.75 4.90 -3.78
CA GLU A 87 15.37 5.23 -5.08
C GLU A 87 14.38 5.64 -6.19
N LEU A 88 14.39 4.98 -7.37
CA LEU A 88 13.42 5.13 -8.47
C LEU A 88 12.45 3.93 -8.51
N THR A 89 12.93 2.75 -8.16
CA THR A 89 12.20 1.47 -8.26
C THR A 89 11.19 1.24 -7.16
N GLY A 90 11.49 1.68 -5.93
CA GLY A 90 10.66 1.43 -4.77
C GLY A 90 10.66 -0.02 -4.31
N GLN A 91 9.81 -0.30 -3.35
CA GLN A 91 9.55 -1.63 -2.83
C GLN A 91 8.12 -1.68 -2.32
N MET A 92 7.47 -2.83 -2.46
CA MET A 92 6.18 -3.10 -1.87
C MET A 92 6.31 -4.20 -0.82
N ILE A 93 5.62 -4.04 0.31
CA ILE A 93 5.60 -5.01 1.40
C ILE A 93 4.14 -5.31 1.79
N ILE A 94 3.93 -6.53 2.26
CA ILE A 94 2.70 -6.93 2.94
C ILE A 94 3.01 -7.09 4.42
N VAL A 95 2.21 -6.45 5.26
CA VAL A 95 2.31 -6.49 6.72
C VAL A 95 1.16 -7.30 7.28
N ARG A 96 1.50 -8.27 8.13
CA ARG A 96 0.57 -9.22 8.73
C ARG A 96 0.93 -9.48 10.18
N TYR A 97 0.00 -10.11 10.88
CA TYR A 97 0.20 -10.57 12.25
C TYR A 97 0.36 -12.09 12.30
N ASP A 98 1.34 -12.57 13.05
CA ASP A 98 1.54 -13.99 13.32
C ASP A 98 1.09 -14.33 14.75
N GLU A 99 -0.05 -15.02 14.86
CA GLU A 99 -0.64 -15.50 16.13
C GLU A 99 0.32 -16.41 16.90
N ARG A 100 1.13 -17.23 16.22
CA ARG A 100 2.03 -18.19 16.88
C ARG A 100 3.21 -17.51 17.56
N ARG A 101 3.62 -16.34 17.09
CA ARG A 101 4.76 -15.58 17.64
C ARG A 101 4.35 -14.30 18.35
N GLY A 102 3.10 -13.86 18.18
CA GLY A 102 2.65 -12.57 18.68
C GLY A 102 3.34 -11.39 17.99
N CYS A 103 3.73 -11.52 16.72
CA CYS A 103 4.52 -10.51 16.04
C CYS A 103 3.80 -9.90 14.83
N ILE A 104 3.93 -8.58 14.67
CA ILE A 104 3.63 -7.89 13.42
C ILE A 104 4.88 -7.96 12.55
N GLU A 105 4.75 -8.54 11.36
CA GLU A 105 5.85 -8.75 10.43
C GLU A 105 5.49 -8.23 9.04
N GLY A 106 6.46 -7.64 8.37
CA GLY A 106 6.30 -7.15 7.00
C GLY A 106 7.37 -7.71 6.08
N TYR A 107 6.91 -8.28 4.97
CA TYR A 107 7.77 -8.92 3.97
C TYR A 107 7.62 -8.26 2.63
N GLN A 108 8.72 -8.20 1.88
CA GLN A 108 8.68 -7.73 0.49
C GLN A 108 7.82 -8.65 -0.36
N LEU A 109 6.88 -8.05 -1.09
CA LEU A 109 6.18 -8.71 -2.18
C LEU A 109 7.07 -8.67 -3.42
N VAL A 110 7.31 -9.84 -4.00
CA VAL A 110 8.14 -10.00 -5.20
C VAL A 110 7.34 -10.76 -6.26
N ALA A 111 7.57 -10.41 -7.51
CA ALA A 111 7.04 -11.13 -8.66
C ALA A 111 8.19 -11.68 -9.50
N THR A 112 8.06 -12.92 -9.96
CA THR A 112 9.04 -13.56 -10.84
C THR A 112 8.34 -14.05 -12.10
N ARG A 113 8.96 -13.85 -13.27
CA ARG A 113 8.51 -14.45 -14.53
C ARG A 113 8.90 -15.92 -14.60
N SER A 114 8.00 -16.77 -15.11
CA SER A 114 8.27 -18.20 -15.33
C SER A 114 9.05 -18.48 -16.62
N LYS A 115 8.79 -17.69 -17.68
CA LYS A 115 9.34 -17.85 -19.03
C LYS A 115 9.79 -16.50 -19.59
N GLU A 116 10.91 -16.50 -20.31
CA GLU A 116 11.40 -15.32 -21.04
C GLU A 116 11.09 -15.42 -22.53
N GLY A 117 11.01 -14.26 -23.18
CA GLY A 117 10.89 -14.13 -24.63
C GLY A 117 9.50 -13.69 -25.09
N SER A 118 9.35 -13.60 -26.40
CA SER A 118 8.14 -13.17 -27.08
C SER A 118 7.88 -14.03 -28.31
N GLU A 119 6.65 -14.05 -28.78
CA GLU A 119 6.26 -14.69 -30.04
C GLU A 119 5.66 -13.67 -31.01
N PRO A 120 5.88 -13.78 -32.33
CA PRO A 120 5.26 -12.90 -33.30
C PRO A 120 3.74 -13.13 -33.31
N TRP A 121 2.98 -12.05 -33.41
CA TRP A 121 1.53 -12.11 -33.49
C TRP A 121 1.10 -12.67 -34.85
N LEU A 122 0.13 -13.58 -34.87
CA LEU A 122 -0.31 -14.24 -36.09
C LEU A 122 -0.89 -13.27 -37.13
N ALA A 123 -1.58 -12.22 -36.66
CA ALA A 123 -2.18 -11.21 -37.52
C ALA A 123 -1.15 -10.20 -38.07
N ASP A 124 -0.10 -9.92 -37.31
CA ASP A 124 0.98 -9.02 -37.69
C ASP A 124 2.31 -9.52 -37.14
N LYS A 125 3.18 -10.01 -38.03
CA LYS A 125 4.46 -10.61 -37.66
C LYS A 125 5.49 -9.60 -37.17
N ASP A 126 5.27 -8.31 -37.42
CA ASP A 126 6.12 -7.25 -36.90
C ASP A 126 5.78 -6.94 -35.43
N VAL A 127 4.61 -7.37 -34.95
CA VAL A 127 4.17 -7.24 -33.57
C VAL A 127 4.55 -8.49 -32.76
N HIS A 128 5.14 -8.29 -31.59
CA HIS A 128 5.57 -9.36 -30.71
C HIS A 128 4.77 -9.36 -29.40
N ILE A 129 4.21 -10.52 -29.05
CA ILE A 129 3.50 -10.78 -27.80
C ILE A 129 4.51 -11.31 -26.78
N HIS A 130 4.69 -10.60 -25.66
CA HIS A 130 5.58 -11.05 -24.58
C HIS A 130 4.89 -12.15 -23.76
N HIS A 131 5.63 -13.22 -23.44
CA HIS A 131 5.12 -14.25 -22.54
C HIS A 131 4.88 -13.67 -21.15
N PHE A 132 3.73 -13.99 -20.53
CA PHE A 132 3.38 -13.43 -19.24
C PHE A 132 2.62 -14.41 -18.35
N GLU A 133 3.35 -14.93 -17.37
CA GLU A 133 2.88 -15.82 -16.31
C GLU A 133 3.62 -15.48 -14.99
N PRO A 134 3.23 -14.40 -14.31
CA PRO A 134 3.92 -13.94 -13.12
C PRO A 134 3.60 -14.82 -11.91
N THR A 135 4.63 -15.22 -11.16
CA THR A 135 4.47 -15.81 -9.83
C THR A 135 4.71 -14.76 -8.76
N VAL A 136 3.69 -14.42 -7.99
CA VAL A 136 3.79 -13.46 -6.88
C VAL A 136 4.00 -14.20 -5.56
N LYS A 137 5.00 -13.79 -4.77
CA LYS A 137 5.33 -14.40 -3.47
C LYS A 137 5.88 -13.37 -2.48
N LEU A 138 5.88 -13.73 -1.20
CA LEU A 138 6.60 -12.99 -0.16
C LEU A 138 8.04 -13.49 -0.04
N HIS A 139 8.99 -12.57 0.13
CA HIS A 139 10.36 -12.91 0.47
C HIS A 139 10.49 -13.15 1.98
N LEU A 140 10.13 -14.37 2.41
CA LEU A 140 10.01 -14.73 3.84
C LEU A 140 11.35 -14.80 4.58
N ASP A 141 12.46 -14.98 3.88
CA ASP A 141 13.79 -15.12 4.48
C ASP A 141 14.32 -13.79 5.05
N LYS A 142 13.78 -12.66 4.59
CA LYS A 142 14.25 -11.32 4.98
C LYS A 142 13.06 -10.41 5.35
N PRO A 143 12.58 -10.46 6.61
CA PRO A 143 11.62 -9.48 7.10
C PRO A 143 12.18 -8.06 7.01
N ILE A 144 11.35 -7.13 6.55
CA ILE A 144 11.65 -5.70 6.44
C ILE A 144 11.29 -4.98 7.74
N LEU A 145 10.20 -5.42 8.40
CA LEU A 145 9.81 -4.97 9.72
C LEU A 145 9.38 -6.15 10.58
N GLN A 146 9.67 -6.05 11.87
CA GLN A 146 9.30 -7.06 12.85
C GLN A 146 9.11 -6.39 14.22
N LEU A 147 7.87 -6.43 14.73
CA LEU A 147 7.50 -5.93 16.05
C LEU A 147 6.97 -7.09 16.87
N ASN A 148 7.69 -7.44 17.94
CA ASN A 148 7.37 -8.57 18.80
C ASN A 148 6.70 -8.10 20.09
N VAL A 149 5.74 -8.89 20.58
CA VAL A 149 5.19 -8.74 21.94
C VAL A 149 6.29 -8.70 23.01
N ASP A 150 7.34 -9.52 22.89
CA ASP A 150 8.48 -9.56 23.82
C ASP A 150 9.55 -8.48 23.56
N SER A 151 9.17 -7.36 22.95
CA SER A 151 10.10 -6.24 22.77
C SER A 151 10.67 -5.77 24.12
N LEU A 152 11.92 -5.29 24.11
CA LEU A 152 12.56 -4.77 25.33
C LEU A 152 11.70 -3.68 25.99
N GLU A 153 11.06 -2.85 25.18
CA GLU A 153 10.14 -1.81 25.65
C GLU A 153 8.94 -2.42 26.39
N ASN A 154 8.29 -3.45 25.84
CA ASN A 154 7.18 -4.13 26.51
C ASN A 154 7.62 -4.80 27.81
N ILE A 155 8.81 -5.41 27.83
CA ILE A 155 9.39 -6.01 29.05
C ILE A 155 9.64 -4.93 30.12
N ILE A 156 10.12 -3.75 29.74
CA ILE A 156 10.35 -2.63 30.67
C ILE A 156 9.01 -2.05 31.15
N ARG A 157 8.04 -1.85 30.25
CA ARG A 157 6.67 -1.39 30.58
C ARG A 157 5.97 -2.34 31.55
N GLY A 158 6.17 -3.65 31.42
CA GLY A 158 5.62 -4.66 32.33
C GLY A 158 6.29 -4.71 33.71
N LYS A 159 7.56 -4.28 33.83
CA LYS A 159 8.34 -4.36 35.08
C LYS A 159 8.38 -3.05 35.88
N SER A 160 8.18 -1.89 35.24
CA SER A 160 8.26 -0.59 35.91
C SER A 160 6.90 0.08 35.96
N SER A 161 6.37 0.31 37.17
CA SER A 161 5.19 1.14 37.42
C SER A 161 5.45 2.65 37.29
N SER A 162 6.68 3.06 36.96
CA SER A 162 7.10 4.46 36.95
C SER A 162 6.59 5.23 35.72
N LEU A 163 6.16 6.47 35.95
CA LEU A 163 5.60 7.40 34.96
C LEU A 163 6.57 7.74 33.80
N ALA A 164 7.87 7.53 33.98
CA ALA A 164 8.92 7.92 33.02
C ALA A 164 8.94 7.09 31.72
N PHE A 165 8.29 5.92 31.69
CA PHE A 165 8.15 5.09 30.47
C PHE A 165 6.81 5.27 29.75
N ARG A 166 5.99 6.26 30.15
CA ARG A 166 4.75 6.65 29.45
C ARG A 166 4.98 7.76 28.41
N HIS A 167 6.23 8.08 28.10
CA HIS A 167 6.56 9.06 27.06
C HIS A 167 6.27 8.47 25.68
N PHE A 168 5.71 9.30 24.80
CA PHE A 168 5.52 8.97 23.39
C PHE A 168 6.90 8.89 22.72
N PHE A 169 7.27 7.71 22.24
CA PHE A 169 8.48 7.52 21.45
C PHE A 169 8.10 7.47 19.97
N SER A 170 8.70 8.35 19.18
CA SER A 170 8.53 8.35 17.73
C SER A 170 9.40 7.31 17.03
N GLU A 171 10.34 6.69 17.74
CA GLU A 171 11.32 5.74 17.21
C GLU A 171 11.36 4.50 18.09
N GLN A 172 11.32 3.33 17.45
CA GLN A 172 11.31 2.03 18.10
C GLN A 172 12.35 1.10 17.47
N PRO A 173 13.34 0.62 18.23
CA PRO A 173 14.28 -0.38 17.74
C PRO A 173 13.59 -1.71 17.40
N MET A 174 13.88 -2.24 16.21
CA MET A 174 13.40 -3.54 15.76
C MET A 174 14.53 -4.56 15.81
N ARG A 175 14.28 -5.68 16.50
CA ARG A 175 15.17 -6.85 16.44
C ARG A 175 14.68 -7.74 15.31
N ILE A 176 15.21 -7.52 14.12
CA ILE A 176 14.96 -8.37 12.97
C ILE A 176 15.81 -9.64 13.15
N SER A 177 15.15 -10.79 13.31
CA SER A 177 15.81 -12.08 13.50
C SER A 177 16.47 -12.61 12.20
N ASN A 178 17.43 -11.86 11.66
CA ASN A 178 18.26 -12.31 10.54
C ASN A 178 19.62 -12.67 11.11
N GLY A 179 19.88 -13.96 11.33
CA GLY A 179 21.03 -14.48 12.09
C GLY A 179 22.44 -14.09 11.61
N THR A 180 22.57 -13.26 10.57
CA THR A 180 23.83 -12.80 9.98
C THR A 180 23.84 -11.34 9.51
N ASP A 181 22.73 -10.59 9.58
CA ASP A 181 22.68 -9.21 9.08
C ASP A 181 23.18 -8.23 10.18
N PRO A 182 24.33 -7.54 9.99
CA PRO A 182 24.88 -6.64 11.00
C PRO A 182 24.13 -5.30 11.08
N ARG A 183 23.06 -5.11 10.29
CA ARG A 183 22.32 -3.86 10.23
C ARG A 183 21.38 -3.72 11.42
N PHE A 184 21.49 -2.58 12.10
CA PHE A 184 20.48 -2.10 13.03
C PHE A 184 19.30 -1.55 12.24
N THR A 185 18.09 -1.78 12.74
CA THR A 185 16.86 -1.30 12.11
C THR A 185 15.96 -0.68 13.17
N ASN A 186 15.53 0.55 12.94
CA ASN A 186 14.53 1.23 13.75
C ASN A 186 13.29 1.54 12.93
N PHE A 187 12.12 1.37 13.56
CA PHE A 187 10.84 1.86 13.08
C PHE A 187 10.64 3.30 13.55
N LEU A 188 10.15 4.17 12.68
CA LEU A 188 9.84 5.56 13.03
C LEU A 188 8.42 5.92 12.62
N LEU A 189 7.67 6.49 13.56
CA LEU A 189 6.41 7.15 13.27
C LEU A 189 6.67 8.43 12.48
N ALA A 190 5.78 8.73 11.52
CA ALA A 190 5.90 9.91 10.68
C ALA A 190 4.77 10.91 10.94
N LYS A 191 5.08 12.20 10.82
CA LYS A 191 4.13 13.31 10.86
C LYS A 191 3.82 13.77 9.44
N PRO A 192 2.54 13.83 9.02
CA PRO A 192 2.18 14.31 7.69
C PRO A 192 2.43 15.82 7.56
N LEU A 193 2.73 16.27 6.34
CA LEU A 193 2.82 17.68 6.01
C LEU A 193 1.45 18.36 6.14
N SER A 194 1.45 19.60 6.60
CA SER A 194 0.24 20.42 6.59
C SER A 194 -0.16 20.78 5.15
N LYS A 195 -1.45 21.06 4.93
CA LYS A 195 -1.95 21.47 3.60
C LYS A 195 -1.20 22.69 3.03
N GLN A 196 -0.85 23.65 3.88
CA GLN A 196 -0.07 24.84 3.50
C GLN A 196 1.36 24.47 3.07
N ALA A 197 2.02 23.57 3.80
CA ALA A 197 3.37 23.12 3.46
C ALA A 197 3.39 22.29 2.16
N LEU A 198 2.32 21.57 1.84
CA LEU A 198 2.17 20.84 0.58
C LEU A 198 1.97 21.78 -0.61
N ALA A 199 1.10 22.77 -0.50
CA ALA A 199 0.83 23.72 -1.59
C ALA A 199 2.08 24.47 -2.04
N GLY A 200 3.00 24.79 -1.12
CA GLY A 200 4.27 25.44 -1.46
C GLY A 200 5.37 24.51 -1.98
N ARG A 201 5.17 23.18 -1.97
CA ARG A 201 6.19 22.19 -2.37
C ARG A 201 5.83 21.40 -3.62
N MET A 202 4.54 21.22 -3.93
CA MET A 202 4.16 20.42 -5.10
C MET A 202 4.62 21.12 -6.39
N ALA A 203 5.63 20.53 -7.02
CA ALA A 203 6.11 20.92 -8.33
C ALA A 203 5.47 20.02 -9.40
N ASN A 204 5.20 20.60 -10.57
CA ASN A 204 4.70 19.85 -11.72
C ASN A 204 5.78 18.93 -12.31
N GLU A 205 7.04 19.34 -12.24
CA GLU A 205 8.17 18.57 -12.74
C GLU A 205 8.65 17.55 -11.71
N PHE A 206 9.09 16.39 -12.19
CA PHE A 206 9.78 15.39 -11.40
C PHE A 206 11.04 15.99 -10.75
N PRO A 207 11.32 15.75 -9.45
CA PRO A 207 10.72 14.75 -8.56
C PRO A 207 9.57 15.30 -7.67
N HIS A 208 8.72 16.17 -8.22
CA HIS A 208 7.53 16.71 -7.57
C HIS A 208 7.79 17.39 -6.23
N GLY A 209 8.92 18.12 -6.14
CA GLY A 209 9.34 18.81 -4.92
C GLY A 209 9.61 17.89 -3.73
N TYR A 210 9.95 16.62 -4.01
CA TYR A 210 10.21 15.58 -3.03
C TYR A 210 9.03 15.33 -2.09
N VAL A 211 7.81 15.38 -2.63
CA VAL A 211 6.62 14.98 -1.90
C VAL A 211 6.39 13.48 -2.06
N TRP A 212 6.14 12.79 -0.95
CA TRP A 212 5.86 11.36 -0.91
C TRP A 212 4.53 11.05 -0.21
N PRO A 213 3.66 10.17 -0.77
CA PRO A 213 3.73 9.60 -2.13
C PRO A 213 3.77 10.68 -3.22
N PRO A 214 4.14 10.35 -4.46
CA PRO A 214 4.09 11.29 -5.59
C PRO A 214 2.63 11.68 -5.92
N PRO A 215 2.39 12.85 -6.55
CA PRO A 215 1.05 13.39 -6.73
C PRO A 215 0.07 12.47 -7.44
N ALA A 216 0.52 11.68 -8.43
CA ALA A 216 -0.31 10.75 -9.18
C ALA A 216 -0.84 9.59 -8.31
N VAL A 217 -0.19 9.24 -7.20
CA VAL A 217 -0.72 8.27 -6.25
C VAL A 217 -1.73 8.96 -5.33
N PRO A 218 -3.02 8.53 -5.29
CA PRO A 218 -3.99 9.10 -4.37
C PRO A 218 -3.61 8.78 -2.91
N ALA A 219 -3.44 9.82 -2.10
CA ALA A 219 -3.00 9.69 -0.71
C ALA A 219 -3.60 10.79 0.17
N ARG A 220 -4.08 10.43 1.37
CA ARG A 220 -4.62 11.40 2.34
C ARG A 220 -3.51 12.13 3.10
N HIS A 221 -2.45 11.40 3.43
CA HIS A 221 -1.27 11.92 4.10
C HIS A 221 -0.10 11.95 3.11
N ARG A 222 0.70 13.01 3.15
CA ARG A 222 1.94 13.12 2.39
C ARG A 222 3.04 13.68 3.30
N VAL A 223 4.28 13.31 3.03
CA VAL A 223 5.49 13.76 3.74
C VAL A 223 6.52 14.25 2.73
N THR A 224 7.62 14.83 3.20
CA THR A 224 8.80 14.97 2.34
C THR A 224 9.43 13.59 2.18
N GLY A 225 9.54 13.11 0.95
CA GLY A 225 10.24 11.88 0.60
C GLY A 225 11.75 12.08 0.56
N GLN A 226 12.47 10.97 0.41
CA GLN A 226 13.88 11.00 0.06
C GLN A 226 14.07 11.40 -1.41
N PRO A 227 15.14 12.13 -1.75
CA PRO A 227 15.48 12.39 -3.14
C PRO A 227 15.76 11.09 -3.89
N ALA A 228 15.16 10.94 -5.07
CA ALA A 228 15.28 9.73 -5.87
C ALA A 228 16.59 9.69 -6.68
N GLY A 229 17.38 8.64 -6.48
CA GLY A 229 18.43 8.18 -7.41
C GLY A 229 19.42 9.26 -7.89
N VAL A 230 19.39 9.54 -9.19
CA VAL A 230 20.36 10.39 -9.92
C VAL A 230 20.27 11.89 -9.61
N HIS A 231 19.33 12.31 -8.74
CA HIS A 231 19.14 13.72 -8.45
C HIS A 231 20.23 14.26 -7.49
N PRO A 232 20.79 15.47 -7.71
CA PRO A 232 21.86 16.05 -6.89
C PRO A 232 21.68 16.04 -5.37
N LEU A 233 20.44 15.98 -4.87
CA LEU A 233 20.14 15.95 -3.43
C LEU A 233 20.15 14.54 -2.84
N ALA A 234 20.17 13.47 -3.65
CA ALA A 234 20.16 12.08 -3.16
C ALA A 234 21.41 11.72 -2.36
N THR A 235 22.54 12.40 -2.60
CA THR A 235 23.79 12.24 -1.84
C THR A 235 23.95 13.28 -0.72
N SER A 236 22.97 14.16 -0.51
CA SER A 236 23.06 15.26 0.46
C SER A 236 22.66 14.83 1.88
N ILE A 237 23.65 14.50 2.70
CA ILE A 237 23.48 14.20 4.14
C ILE A 237 22.83 15.39 4.88
N ASN A 238 23.12 16.63 4.43
CA ASN A 238 22.53 17.84 5.00
C ASN A 238 21.03 17.92 4.76
N TYR A 239 20.55 17.44 3.60
CA TYR A 239 19.12 17.37 3.31
C TYR A 239 18.43 16.42 4.28
N THR A 240 18.91 15.18 4.45
CA THR A 240 18.29 14.18 5.35
C THR A 240 18.27 14.65 6.81
N ARG A 241 19.35 15.28 7.29
CA ARG A 241 19.43 15.76 8.69
C ARG A 241 18.58 17.00 8.94
N SER A 242 18.62 17.98 8.05
CA SER A 242 17.70 19.12 8.07
C SER A 242 16.26 18.63 7.97
N THR A 243 16.08 17.51 7.24
CA THR A 243 14.81 16.84 7.05
C THR A 243 14.43 15.74 8.06
N ALA A 244 14.96 15.78 9.29
CA ALA A 244 14.56 14.86 10.35
C ALA A 244 13.55 15.47 11.35
N ALA A 245 13.65 16.77 11.66
CA ALA A 245 12.86 17.42 12.72
C ALA A 245 11.39 17.76 12.36
N MET A 246 11.07 18.06 11.10
CA MET A 246 9.72 18.39 10.61
C MET A 246 8.78 17.17 10.46
N TRP A 247 9.29 15.94 10.58
CA TRP A 247 8.58 14.68 10.28
C TRP A 247 8.45 13.80 11.52
N GLN A 248 9.21 14.07 12.58
CA GLN A 248 9.08 13.33 13.82
C GLN A 248 7.88 13.86 14.60
N PRO A 249 6.84 13.05 14.83
CA PRO A 249 5.73 13.46 15.66
C PRO A 249 6.22 13.65 17.11
N ARG A 250 5.67 14.66 17.80
CA ARG A 250 5.97 14.88 19.24
C ARG A 250 4.99 14.16 20.17
N ASN A 251 3.84 13.78 19.64
CA ASN A 251 2.77 13.13 20.37
C ASN A 251 1.96 12.26 19.41
N ARG A 252 1.08 11.42 19.97
CA ARG A 252 0.27 10.47 19.20
C ARG A 252 -0.66 11.13 18.18
N SER A 253 -1.24 12.30 18.50
CA SER A 253 -2.14 13.00 17.57
C SER A 253 -1.44 13.56 16.33
N GLU A 254 -0.13 13.73 16.37
CA GLU A 254 0.67 14.13 15.21
C GLU A 254 1.12 12.94 14.34
N ALA A 255 1.06 11.71 14.87
CA ALA A 255 1.52 10.52 14.17
C ALA A 255 0.51 10.09 13.10
N SER A 256 1.01 9.84 11.90
CA SER A 256 0.25 9.28 10.78
C SER A 256 0.00 7.78 11.00
N ASP A 257 -1.20 7.33 10.67
CA ASP A 257 -1.57 5.92 10.54
C ASP A 257 -1.37 5.37 9.12
N GLN A 258 -0.97 6.23 8.16
CA GLN A 258 -0.79 5.88 6.75
C GLN A 258 0.66 6.01 6.27
N ILE A 259 1.56 6.47 7.14
CA ILE A 259 2.97 6.71 6.80
C ILE A 259 3.84 6.33 7.98
N PHE A 260 4.91 5.60 7.71
CA PHE A 260 6.00 5.36 8.66
C PHE A 260 7.33 5.37 7.94
N ARG A 261 8.43 5.31 8.70
CA ARG A 261 9.78 5.19 8.15
C ARG A 261 10.54 4.04 8.79
N ILE A 262 11.47 3.48 8.05
CA ILE A 262 12.46 2.52 8.55
C ILE A 262 13.83 3.15 8.39
N ARG A 263 14.60 3.20 9.47
CA ARG A 263 15.98 3.65 9.49
C ARG A 263 16.89 2.45 9.67
N GLN A 264 17.86 2.28 8.79
CA GLN A 264 18.83 1.17 8.83
C GLN A 264 20.25 1.71 8.79
N TRP A 265 21.16 1.13 9.56
CA TRP A 265 22.58 1.49 9.53
C TRP A 265 23.44 0.32 10.03
N MET A 266 24.73 0.36 9.75
CA MET A 266 25.73 -0.53 10.36
C MET A 266 26.55 0.27 11.37
N GLU A 267 26.90 -0.35 12.50
CA GLU A 267 27.80 0.26 13.49
C GLU A 267 29.22 -0.24 13.24
N MET A 268 30.14 0.69 12.96
CA MET A 268 31.57 0.40 12.83
C MET A 268 32.32 0.97 14.04
N GLY A 269 32.95 0.09 14.84
CA GLY A 269 33.73 0.46 16.01
C GLY A 269 33.20 -0.16 17.32
N PRO A 270 33.80 0.19 18.48
CA PRO A 270 33.34 -0.30 19.77
C PRO A 270 31.94 0.24 20.08
N PRO A 271 31.08 -0.54 20.77
CA PRO A 271 29.75 -0.08 21.17
C PRO A 271 29.88 1.22 21.97
N THR A 272 29.08 2.24 21.62
CA THR A 272 29.06 3.64 22.15
C THR A 272 30.00 4.67 21.52
N LEU A 273 31.06 4.27 20.80
CA LEU A 273 31.94 5.20 20.05
C LEU A 273 31.88 4.99 18.53
N GLY A 274 31.07 4.01 18.08
CA GLY A 274 30.94 3.63 16.69
C GLY A 274 30.33 4.73 15.83
N VAL A 275 30.80 4.82 14.58
CA VAL A 275 30.23 5.71 13.57
C VAL A 275 29.13 4.95 12.83
N HIS A 276 27.95 5.58 12.68
CA HIS A 276 26.91 5.03 11.81
C HIS A 276 27.40 5.03 10.36
N PHE A 277 27.49 3.84 9.78
CA PHE A 277 27.89 3.66 8.39
C PHE A 277 26.69 3.20 7.55
N ALA A 278 26.61 3.72 6.31
CA ALA A 278 25.54 3.41 5.36
C ALA A 278 24.11 3.59 5.96
N GLU A 279 23.89 4.73 6.62
CA GLU A 279 22.57 5.07 7.16
C GLU A 279 21.57 5.34 6.02
N GLU A 280 20.51 4.56 5.97
CA GLU A 280 19.41 4.68 5.01
C GLU A 280 18.10 4.92 5.79
N VAL A 281 17.28 5.88 5.32
CA VAL A 281 15.92 6.09 5.83
C VAL A 281 14.95 5.91 4.68
N VAL A 282 14.05 4.94 4.80
CA VAL A 282 13.03 4.63 3.79
C VAL A 282 11.65 4.97 4.35
N THR A 283 10.88 5.74 3.59
CA THR A 283 9.51 6.13 3.91
C THR A 283 8.52 5.18 3.25
N TYR A 284 7.64 4.59 4.04
CA TYR A 284 6.55 3.75 3.57
C TYR A 284 5.24 4.51 3.65
N SER A 285 4.37 4.29 2.67
CA SER A 285 3.00 4.76 2.65
C SER A 285 2.06 3.65 2.23
N THR A 286 0.79 3.82 2.57
CA THR A 286 -0.27 2.87 2.21
C THR A 286 -1.29 3.51 1.27
N LEU A 287 -2.17 2.68 0.75
CA LEU A 287 -3.33 3.06 -0.05
C LEU A 287 -4.59 2.81 0.77
N ASP A 288 -5.60 3.64 0.56
CA ASP A 288 -6.94 3.34 1.07
C ASP A 288 -7.47 2.06 0.39
N PRO A 289 -7.98 1.07 1.14
CA PRO A 289 -8.59 -0.13 0.57
C PRO A 289 -9.63 0.13 -0.52
N VAL A 290 -10.35 1.25 -0.47
CA VAL A 290 -11.32 1.62 -1.51
C VAL A 290 -10.68 1.80 -2.89
N LEU A 291 -9.39 2.16 -2.95
CA LEU A 291 -8.65 2.43 -4.19
C LEU A 291 -8.18 1.16 -4.91
N TYR A 292 -8.12 0.03 -4.22
CA TYR A 292 -7.64 -1.24 -4.80
C TYR A 292 -8.63 -2.40 -4.61
N THR A 293 -9.85 -2.11 -4.16
CA THR A 293 -10.93 -3.09 -4.08
C THR A 293 -11.84 -2.93 -5.29
N PRO A 294 -11.95 -3.93 -6.19
CA PRO A 294 -12.83 -3.84 -7.34
C PRO A 294 -14.30 -3.81 -6.92
N THR A 295 -15.12 -3.11 -7.69
CA THR A 295 -16.58 -3.07 -7.54
C THR A 295 -17.26 -3.49 -8.84
N ALA A 296 -18.58 -3.67 -8.83
CA ALA A 296 -19.33 -4.00 -10.04
C ALA A 296 -19.18 -2.93 -11.14
N GLU A 297 -19.14 -1.65 -10.75
CA GLU A 297 -18.97 -0.51 -11.67
C GLU A 297 -17.50 -0.22 -12.00
N LYS A 298 -16.59 -0.52 -11.06
CA LYS A 298 -15.15 -0.29 -11.23
C LYS A 298 -14.39 -1.61 -11.09
N PRO A 299 -14.59 -2.52 -12.06
CA PRO A 299 -14.12 -3.88 -11.91
C PRO A 299 -12.61 -4.00 -12.10
N TRP A 300 -11.93 -3.06 -12.77
CA TRP A 300 -10.46 -3.11 -12.98
C TRP A 300 -9.66 -2.51 -11.83
N ARG A 301 -10.30 -1.75 -10.94
CA ARG A 301 -9.67 -1.16 -9.76
C ARG A 301 -8.94 -2.21 -8.91
N GLY A 302 -7.64 -2.07 -8.69
CA GLY A 302 -6.89 -3.11 -7.96
C GLY A 302 -5.38 -2.93 -7.88
N ILE A 303 -4.74 -3.88 -7.19
CA ILE A 303 -3.29 -4.10 -7.27
C ILE A 303 -3.02 -5.10 -8.39
N TRP A 304 -2.09 -4.76 -9.27
CA TRP A 304 -1.76 -5.53 -10.46
C TRP A 304 -0.26 -5.75 -10.55
N VAL A 305 0.13 -6.74 -11.35
CA VAL A 305 1.51 -6.96 -11.77
C VAL A 305 1.58 -6.85 -13.30
N GLY A 306 2.61 -6.21 -13.82
CA GLY A 306 2.92 -6.14 -15.25
C GLY A 306 4.37 -6.54 -15.51
N ASP A 307 4.67 -7.03 -16.72
CA ASP A 307 6.04 -7.32 -17.16
C ASP A 307 6.54 -6.22 -18.09
N TYR A 308 7.68 -5.64 -17.70
CA TYR A 308 8.39 -4.58 -18.41
C TYR A 308 9.66 -5.10 -19.07
N SER A 309 9.63 -6.35 -19.52
CA SER A 309 10.66 -7.02 -20.32
C SER A 309 12.02 -7.02 -19.63
N GLY A 310 12.96 -6.15 -20.07
CA GLY A 310 14.30 -6.07 -19.49
C GLY A 310 14.32 -5.58 -18.04
N HIS A 311 13.27 -4.88 -17.60
CA HIS A 311 13.16 -4.36 -16.23
C HIS A 311 12.51 -5.36 -15.26
N GLY A 312 11.86 -6.40 -15.78
CA GLY A 312 11.19 -7.43 -15.00
C GLY A 312 9.76 -7.06 -14.58
N CYS A 313 9.25 -7.74 -13.57
CA CYS A 313 7.89 -7.55 -13.09
C CYS A 313 7.78 -6.37 -12.13
N GLU A 314 6.73 -5.58 -12.31
CA GLU A 314 6.43 -4.44 -11.46
C GLU A 314 4.98 -4.46 -10.97
N PHE A 315 4.77 -3.93 -9.78
CA PHE A 315 3.45 -3.78 -9.18
C PHE A 315 2.84 -2.42 -9.50
N LEU A 316 1.57 -2.43 -9.86
CA LEU A 316 0.79 -1.28 -10.29
C LEU A 316 -0.45 -1.13 -9.41
N LEU A 317 -0.89 0.11 -9.23
CA LEU A 317 -2.25 0.45 -8.86
C LEU A 317 -3.01 0.74 -10.16
N ILE A 318 -3.97 -0.11 -10.52
CA ILE A 318 -4.96 0.25 -11.53
C ILE A 318 -6.06 1.03 -10.81
N ASN A 319 -6.15 2.32 -11.10
CA ASN A 319 -7.09 3.25 -10.51
C ASN A 319 -8.19 3.62 -11.51
N GLN A 320 -9.42 3.66 -11.02
CA GLN A 320 -10.58 4.20 -11.73
C GLN A 320 -11.09 5.35 -10.87
N PRO A 321 -10.68 6.60 -11.14
CA PRO A 321 -11.11 7.76 -10.35
C PRO A 321 -12.64 7.89 -10.35
N ASP A 322 -13.15 8.58 -9.34
CA ASP A 322 -14.57 8.93 -9.28
C ASP A 322 -14.80 10.21 -10.08
N ASP A 323 -15.72 10.19 -11.03
CA ASP A 323 -16.11 11.36 -11.81
C ASP A 323 -17.24 12.10 -11.08
N ALA A 324 -17.43 13.39 -11.36
CA ALA A 324 -18.49 14.19 -10.72
C ALA A 324 -19.91 13.68 -11.00
N GLU A 325 -20.06 12.76 -11.96
CA GLU A 325 -21.31 12.12 -12.38
C GLU A 325 -21.55 10.75 -11.69
N ASP A 326 -20.70 10.35 -10.72
CA ASP A 326 -20.85 9.09 -9.97
C ASP A 326 -21.96 9.12 -8.90
N ASP A 327 -22.58 10.27 -8.64
CA ASP A 327 -23.71 10.42 -7.69
C ASP A 327 -25.08 9.99 -8.28
N GLU A 328 -25.10 9.36 -9.44
CA GLU A 328 -26.34 8.87 -10.06
C GLU A 328 -26.99 7.71 -9.29
N GLU A 329 -28.33 7.68 -9.25
CA GLU A 329 -29.10 6.59 -8.64
C GLU A 329 -28.74 5.21 -9.22
N PRO A 330 -28.86 4.13 -8.42
CA PRO A 330 -28.58 2.77 -8.88
C PRO A 330 -29.41 2.41 -10.11
N LEU A 331 -28.75 1.83 -11.12
CA LEU A 331 -29.42 1.43 -12.35
C LEU A 331 -30.40 0.26 -12.07
N THR A 332 -31.70 0.49 -12.22
CA THR A 332 -32.71 -0.56 -12.06
C THR A 332 -33.02 -1.25 -13.38
N LYS A 333 -33.30 -2.55 -13.33
CA LYS A 333 -33.84 -3.32 -14.45
C LYS A 333 -35.25 -2.82 -14.78
N LEU A 334 -35.53 -2.64 -16.07
CA LEU A 334 -36.86 -2.23 -16.53
C LEU A 334 -37.80 -3.45 -16.59
N GLU A 335 -39.12 -3.24 -16.50
CA GLU A 335 -40.11 -4.34 -16.49
C GLU A 335 -40.09 -5.18 -17.78
N ASP A 336 -39.81 -4.54 -18.92
CA ASP A 336 -39.82 -5.17 -20.26
C ASP A 336 -38.42 -5.62 -20.74
N GLU A 337 -37.39 -5.47 -19.92
CA GLU A 337 -36.00 -5.73 -20.31
C GLU A 337 -35.56 -7.14 -19.93
N THR A 338 -34.89 -7.83 -20.85
CA THR A 338 -34.25 -9.12 -20.57
C THR A 338 -33.04 -8.96 -19.63
N GLU A 339 -32.53 -10.06 -19.07
CA GLU A 339 -31.33 -9.97 -18.23
C GLU A 339 -30.09 -9.58 -19.04
N GLU A 340 -30.01 -10.06 -20.28
CA GLU A 340 -28.94 -9.77 -21.21
C GLU A 340 -28.93 -8.29 -21.61
N GLU A 341 -30.09 -7.72 -21.96
CA GLU A 341 -30.23 -6.30 -22.27
C GLU A 341 -29.89 -5.41 -21.06
N PHE A 342 -30.32 -5.81 -19.86
CA PHE A 342 -29.96 -5.10 -18.63
C PHE A 342 -28.45 -5.12 -18.39
N GLN A 343 -27.81 -6.27 -18.59
CA GLN A 343 -26.38 -6.41 -18.40
C GLN A 343 -25.58 -5.59 -19.43
N GLU A 344 -25.99 -5.58 -20.70
CA GLU A 344 -25.38 -4.74 -21.72
C GLU A 344 -25.52 -3.25 -21.38
N ARG A 345 -26.73 -2.84 -20.96
CA ARG A 345 -26.99 -1.46 -20.53
C ARG A 345 -26.19 -1.08 -19.29
N PHE A 346 -26.05 -2.00 -18.33
CA PHE A 346 -25.23 -1.80 -17.13
C PHE A 346 -23.76 -1.64 -17.52
N LEU A 347 -23.23 -2.50 -18.38
CA LEU A 347 -21.85 -2.41 -18.85
C LEU A 347 -21.58 -1.07 -19.54
N HIS A 348 -22.44 -0.67 -20.48
CA HIS A 348 -22.29 0.58 -21.22
C HIS A 348 -22.41 1.82 -20.31
N LYS A 349 -23.40 1.87 -19.42
CA LYS A 349 -23.67 3.05 -18.60
C LYS A 349 -22.85 3.16 -17.32
N ARG A 350 -22.42 2.03 -16.73
CA ARG A 350 -21.80 2.02 -15.39
C ARG A 350 -20.35 1.56 -15.40
N VAL A 351 -19.98 0.67 -16.31
CA VAL A 351 -18.65 0.03 -16.31
C VAL A 351 -17.70 0.66 -17.33
N TYR A 352 -18.15 0.82 -18.58
CA TYR A 352 -17.36 1.38 -19.68
C TYR A 352 -17.51 2.90 -19.72
N ARG A 353 -16.99 3.57 -18.70
CA ARG A 353 -16.98 5.03 -18.60
C ARG A 353 -15.76 5.53 -17.86
N GLY A 354 -15.43 6.79 -18.10
CA GLY A 354 -14.39 7.50 -17.37
C GLY A 354 -12.98 6.95 -17.63
N ARG A 355 -12.04 7.42 -16.82
CA ARG A 355 -10.61 7.19 -17.00
C ARG A 355 -10.16 5.88 -16.36
N LEU A 356 -9.19 5.21 -16.98
CA LEU A 356 -8.44 4.09 -16.37
C LEU A 356 -6.96 4.44 -16.32
N GLU A 357 -6.40 4.42 -15.12
CA GLU A 357 -5.02 4.85 -14.88
C GLU A 357 -4.21 3.71 -14.27
N ALA A 358 -3.02 3.45 -14.82
CA ALA A 358 -2.07 2.53 -14.22
C ALA A 358 -0.91 3.31 -13.61
N ILE A 359 -0.79 3.28 -12.29
CA ILE A 359 0.24 3.97 -11.53
C ILE A 359 1.24 2.95 -11.00
N LYS A 360 2.53 3.16 -11.25
CA LYS A 360 3.59 2.28 -10.76
C LYS A 360 3.71 2.37 -9.23
N LEU A 361 3.49 1.28 -8.50
CA LEU A 361 3.80 1.21 -7.06
C LEU A 361 5.24 0.75 -6.82
N THR A 362 5.75 -0.06 -7.74
CA THR A 362 7.18 -0.23 -8.01
C THR A 362 7.42 0.16 -9.47
N GLY A 363 8.59 0.72 -9.77
CA GLY A 363 8.96 1.05 -11.14
C GLY A 363 10.40 0.70 -11.47
N ASP A 364 10.94 1.40 -12.45
CA ASP A 364 12.26 1.16 -12.99
C ASP A 364 13.07 2.47 -13.09
N ALA A 365 14.26 2.41 -13.70
CA ALA A 365 15.13 3.56 -13.86
C ALA A 365 14.65 4.56 -14.93
N ASN A 366 13.76 4.14 -15.83
CA ASN A 366 13.16 4.93 -16.89
C ASN A 366 11.85 5.55 -16.41
N VAL A 367 10.84 4.75 -16.06
CA VAL A 367 9.55 5.20 -15.50
C VAL A 367 9.49 4.78 -14.03
N PRO A 368 9.72 5.72 -13.10
CA PRO A 368 9.86 5.41 -11.68
C PRO A 368 8.51 5.11 -11.02
N ARG A 369 8.58 4.57 -9.80
CA ARG A 369 7.38 4.42 -8.96
C ARG A 369 6.71 5.78 -8.74
N GLY A 370 5.40 5.74 -8.60
CA GLY A 370 4.52 6.87 -8.45
C GLY A 370 4.12 7.52 -9.77
N GLU A 371 4.75 7.17 -10.89
CA GLU A 371 4.37 7.65 -12.21
C GLU A 371 3.34 6.76 -12.88
N TYR A 372 2.58 7.36 -13.80
CA TYR A 372 1.73 6.57 -14.68
C TYR A 372 2.59 5.73 -15.62
N THR A 373 2.23 4.47 -15.80
CA THR A 373 2.78 3.62 -16.88
C THR A 373 1.90 3.66 -18.12
N PHE A 374 0.59 3.75 -17.94
CA PHE A 374 -0.36 3.98 -19.02
C PHE A 374 -1.62 4.64 -18.51
N VAL A 375 -2.35 5.27 -19.43
CA VAL A 375 -3.63 5.93 -19.17
C VAL A 375 -4.56 5.68 -20.36
N ALA A 376 -5.76 5.17 -20.11
CA ALA A 376 -6.87 5.28 -21.04
C ALA A 376 -7.76 6.44 -20.57
N ASP A 377 -7.85 7.50 -21.37
CA ASP A 377 -8.54 8.73 -20.97
C ASP A 377 -10.07 8.54 -20.89
N ASP A 378 -10.62 7.63 -21.68
CA ASP A 378 -12.03 7.23 -21.65
C ASP A 378 -12.19 5.73 -21.94
N LEU A 379 -13.00 5.01 -21.17
CA LEU A 379 -13.41 3.62 -21.42
C LEU A 379 -14.72 3.52 -22.22
N GLY A 380 -15.45 4.63 -22.33
CA GLY A 380 -16.72 4.79 -23.03
C GLY A 380 -16.58 4.90 -24.54
N GLU A 381 -17.47 5.67 -25.15
CA GLU A 381 -17.61 5.73 -26.61
C GLU A 381 -16.43 6.47 -27.28
N ASP A 382 -15.91 7.53 -26.66
CA ASP A 382 -14.83 8.33 -27.25
C ASP A 382 -13.49 7.58 -27.23
N GLY A 383 -13.30 6.73 -26.23
CA GLY A 383 -12.17 5.83 -26.10
C GLY A 383 -12.29 4.54 -26.89
N PHE A 384 -13.49 4.09 -27.27
CA PHE A 384 -13.70 2.80 -27.91
C PHE A 384 -13.12 2.76 -29.33
N MET A 385 -12.28 1.75 -29.59
CA MET A 385 -11.70 1.52 -30.92
C MET A 385 -12.37 0.36 -31.66
N GLY A 386 -12.98 -0.57 -30.93
CA GLY A 386 -13.64 -1.73 -31.50
C GLY A 386 -13.41 -2.98 -30.66
N THR A 387 -13.86 -4.11 -31.20
CA THR A 387 -13.64 -5.44 -30.63
C THR A 387 -12.55 -6.14 -31.43
N ALA A 388 -11.53 -6.65 -30.74
CA ALA A 388 -10.46 -7.40 -31.37
C ALA A 388 -11.02 -8.66 -32.05
N ARG A 389 -10.55 -8.94 -33.26
CA ARG A 389 -11.02 -10.06 -34.11
C ARG A 389 -10.00 -11.18 -34.25
N GLU A 390 -8.75 -10.89 -33.91
CA GLU A 390 -7.63 -11.77 -34.17
C GLU A 390 -7.19 -12.48 -32.88
N PRO A 391 -6.92 -13.80 -32.93
CA PRO A 391 -6.35 -14.53 -31.81
C PRO A 391 -5.00 -13.94 -31.35
N PRO A 392 -4.64 -13.99 -30.06
CA PRO A 392 -5.41 -14.56 -28.94
C PRO A 392 -6.39 -13.57 -28.28
N PHE A 393 -6.64 -12.41 -28.88
CA PHE A 393 -7.41 -11.32 -28.28
C PHE A 393 -8.85 -11.22 -28.78
N GLU A 394 -9.31 -12.19 -29.58
CA GLU A 394 -10.65 -12.21 -30.15
C GLU A 394 -11.73 -11.98 -29.07
N GLY A 395 -12.65 -11.04 -29.34
CA GLY A 395 -13.72 -10.66 -28.43
C GLY A 395 -13.34 -9.60 -27.40
N ALA A 396 -12.06 -9.25 -27.23
CA ALA A 396 -11.65 -8.22 -26.28
C ALA A 396 -12.07 -6.82 -26.73
N ARG A 397 -12.60 -6.01 -25.80
CA ARG A 397 -12.84 -4.59 -26.01
C ARG A 397 -11.51 -3.85 -26.09
N VAL A 398 -11.29 -3.10 -27.17
CA VAL A 398 -10.09 -2.30 -27.39
C VAL A 398 -10.42 -0.82 -27.20
N VAL A 399 -9.64 -0.13 -26.38
CA VAL A 399 -9.77 1.30 -26.12
C VAL A 399 -8.45 2.03 -26.38
N LYS A 400 -8.56 3.32 -26.73
CA LYS A 400 -7.42 4.22 -26.86
C LYS A 400 -6.70 4.33 -25.53
N SER A 401 -5.37 4.28 -25.57
CA SER A 401 -4.53 4.43 -24.39
C SER A 401 -3.25 5.16 -24.75
N LYS A 402 -2.55 5.67 -23.76
CA LYS A 402 -1.22 6.23 -23.92
C LYS A 402 -0.27 5.59 -22.92
N GLY A 403 0.83 5.07 -23.42
CA GLY A 403 1.90 4.50 -22.60
C GLY A 403 2.95 5.55 -22.28
N HIS A 404 3.45 5.55 -21.06
CA HIS A 404 4.46 6.49 -20.61
C HIS A 404 5.86 5.91 -20.83
N ILE A 405 6.74 6.69 -21.45
CA ILE A 405 8.14 6.32 -21.67
C ILE A 405 9.06 7.47 -21.29
N ALA A 406 10.28 7.14 -20.89
CA ALA A 406 11.33 8.11 -20.62
C ALA A 406 12.72 7.48 -20.79
N HIS A 407 13.76 8.31 -20.85
CA HIS A 407 15.13 7.85 -20.70
C HIS A 407 15.47 7.61 -19.21
N MET A 408 16.63 6.99 -18.96
CA MET A 408 17.11 6.74 -17.61
C MET A 408 17.12 8.02 -16.76
N GLY A 409 16.66 7.91 -15.51
CA GLY A 409 16.47 9.03 -14.60
C GLY A 409 15.15 9.79 -14.84
N PHE A 410 14.19 9.18 -15.55
CA PHE A 410 12.93 9.81 -15.96
C PHE A 410 13.16 11.10 -16.77
N TYR A 411 14.19 11.08 -17.61
CA TYR A 411 14.56 12.24 -18.42
C TYR A 411 13.82 12.25 -19.76
N ASN A 412 13.32 13.42 -20.17
CA ASN A 412 12.57 13.62 -21.41
C ASN A 412 11.39 12.64 -21.53
N ASP A 413 10.59 12.59 -20.46
CA ASP A 413 9.40 11.77 -20.39
C ASP A 413 8.35 12.24 -21.40
N ARG A 414 7.61 11.27 -21.95
CA ARG A 414 6.51 11.54 -22.88
C ARG A 414 5.54 10.37 -22.95
N TYR A 415 4.33 10.69 -23.36
CA TYR A 415 3.33 9.70 -23.72
C TYR A 415 3.42 9.33 -25.19
N ILE A 416 3.29 8.03 -25.47
CA ILE A 416 3.15 7.49 -26.83
C ILE A 416 1.81 6.78 -26.96
N GLU A 417 1.29 6.74 -28.18
CA GLU A 417 0.04 6.05 -28.48
C GLU A 417 0.15 4.54 -28.21
N SER A 418 -0.88 4.00 -27.57
CA SER A 418 -1.05 2.57 -27.32
C SER A 418 -2.52 2.18 -27.39
N GLN A 419 -2.80 0.89 -27.45
CA GLN A 419 -4.16 0.39 -27.36
C GLN A 419 -4.25 -0.51 -26.14
N LEU A 420 -5.30 -0.34 -25.33
CA LEU A 420 -5.56 -1.19 -24.18
C LEU A 420 -6.65 -2.20 -24.54
N LEU A 421 -6.35 -3.47 -24.33
CA LEU A 421 -7.24 -4.60 -24.57
C LEU A 421 -7.75 -5.09 -23.21
N LEU A 422 -9.06 -4.98 -23.01
CA LEU A 422 -9.74 -5.41 -21.79
C LEU A 422 -10.10 -6.90 -21.92
N LEU A 423 -9.17 -7.79 -21.56
CA LEU A 423 -9.33 -9.24 -21.74
C LEU A 423 -10.30 -9.86 -20.72
N SER A 424 -10.20 -9.41 -19.46
CA SER A 424 -11.15 -9.72 -18.39
C SER A 424 -11.03 -8.67 -17.28
N TYR A 425 -11.82 -8.81 -16.22
CA TYR A 425 -11.65 -7.99 -15.02
C TYR A 425 -10.36 -8.28 -14.26
N ASN A 426 -9.63 -9.36 -14.57
CA ASN A 426 -8.38 -9.73 -13.88
C ASN A 426 -7.17 -9.79 -14.82
N ARG A 427 -7.34 -9.49 -16.12
CA ARG A 427 -6.26 -9.53 -17.11
C ARG A 427 -6.44 -8.43 -18.15
N LEU A 428 -5.39 -7.67 -18.38
CA LEU A 428 -5.31 -6.63 -19.40
C LEU A 428 -4.14 -6.93 -20.34
N ALA A 429 -4.21 -6.41 -21.56
CA ALA A 429 -3.06 -6.32 -22.44
C ALA A 429 -2.92 -4.91 -23.00
N GLN A 430 -1.69 -4.45 -23.21
CA GLN A 430 -1.40 -3.16 -23.82
C GLN A 430 -0.54 -3.36 -25.06
N TYR A 431 -1.05 -2.90 -26.19
CA TYR A 431 -0.33 -2.86 -27.45
C TYR A 431 0.36 -1.51 -27.63
N TRP A 432 1.70 -1.53 -27.59
CA TRP A 432 2.57 -0.39 -27.80
C TRP A 432 2.82 -0.21 -29.30
N VAL A 433 1.95 0.57 -29.96
CA VAL A 433 1.90 0.69 -31.43
C VAL A 433 3.26 1.08 -32.02
N GLY A 434 3.93 2.08 -31.43
CA GLY A 434 5.23 2.55 -31.91
C GLY A 434 6.40 1.58 -31.69
N PHE A 435 6.23 0.55 -30.88
CA PHE A 435 7.27 -0.44 -30.57
C PHE A 435 6.98 -1.84 -31.14
N GLY A 436 5.76 -2.11 -31.61
CA GLY A 436 5.40 -3.44 -32.08
C GLY A 436 5.41 -4.48 -30.96
N HIS A 437 4.99 -4.12 -29.74
CA HIS A 437 4.99 -5.03 -28.59
C HIS A 437 3.66 -5.06 -27.86
N ILE A 438 3.26 -6.25 -27.39
CA ILE A 438 2.09 -6.42 -26.51
C ILE A 438 2.56 -6.94 -25.15
N SER A 439 2.27 -6.17 -24.11
CA SER A 439 2.52 -6.52 -22.70
C SER A 439 1.22 -6.89 -22.00
N PHE A 440 1.29 -7.73 -20.97
CA PHE A 440 0.14 -8.12 -20.16
C PHE A 440 0.23 -7.60 -18.74
N PHE A 441 -0.94 -7.50 -18.11
CA PHE A 441 -1.09 -7.18 -16.69
C PHE A 441 -2.09 -8.15 -16.07
N GLU A 442 -1.83 -8.57 -14.83
CA GLU A 442 -2.69 -9.48 -14.08
C GLU A 442 -2.95 -8.97 -12.67
N ARG A 443 -4.20 -9.11 -12.20
CA ARG A 443 -4.61 -8.69 -10.86
C ARG A 443 -3.98 -9.58 -9.81
N VAL A 444 -3.42 -8.96 -8.77
CA VAL A 444 -2.83 -9.64 -7.62
C VAL A 444 -3.86 -9.73 -6.49
N ASN A 445 -4.21 -10.95 -6.07
CA ASN A 445 -4.90 -11.16 -4.80
C ASN A 445 -3.88 -11.04 -3.65
N ILE A 446 -3.80 -9.86 -3.02
CA ILE A 446 -2.87 -9.63 -1.91
C ILE A 446 -3.31 -10.30 -0.59
N ASP A 447 -4.59 -10.63 -0.46
CA ASP A 447 -5.15 -11.14 0.80
C ASP A 447 -4.71 -12.58 1.10
N GLN A 448 -4.29 -13.32 0.07
CA GLN A 448 -3.70 -14.65 0.21
C GLN A 448 -2.39 -14.64 1.04
N PHE A 449 -1.78 -13.48 1.25
CA PHE A 449 -0.51 -13.32 1.97
C PHE A 449 -0.66 -12.92 3.44
N LEU A 450 -1.89 -12.65 3.91
CA LEU A 450 -2.16 -12.08 5.24
C LEU A 450 -2.14 -13.10 6.36
N VAL A 451 -2.39 -14.37 6.06
CA VAL A 451 -2.36 -15.45 7.05
C VAL A 451 -1.01 -16.17 6.92
N PRO A 452 -0.15 -16.15 7.96
CA PRO A 452 1.04 -16.98 7.99
C PRO A 452 0.67 -18.46 7.84
N LYS A 453 1.43 -19.17 7.01
CA LYS A 453 1.25 -20.61 6.78
C LYS A 453 2.07 -21.44 7.76
#